data_AF-A0A968DNC9-F1
#
_entry.id   AF-A0A968DNC9-F1
#
_cell.length_a   1.000
_cell.length_b   1.000
_cell.length_c   1.000
_cell.angle_alpha   90.00
_cell.angle_beta   90.00
_cell.angle_gamma   90.00
#
_symmetry.space_group_name_H-M   'P 1'
#
loop_
_entity.id
_entity.type
_entity.pdbx_description
1 polymer ?
#
loop_
_entity_poly.entity_id
_entity_poly.type
_entity_poly.pdbx_seq_one_letter_code
_entity_poly.pdbx_strand_id
1 'polypeptide(L)'
;GVVLNTRDYDDPENIIRDADAAMYHAKENGKAQYKIFDKTLHKKALHLLERETDLRKAVNRDEFENHYQPIVDLQTASLVGFEALIRWNHPQLGLIYPGSFISIAEETGLIIPITQLIAQQACEDLCRWQEQLQDELKLTMNINLSSKHFMSPTLLD
;
A
#
# COMPACT_ATOMS: atom_id res chain seq x y z
N GLY A 1 -8.43 0.11 21.58
CA GLY A 1 -9.21 -1.15 21.56
C GLY A 1 -9.48 -1.56 22.99
N VAL A 2 -10.46 -2.42 23.22
CA VAL A 2 -10.81 -2.93 24.55
C VAL A 2 -10.75 -4.46 24.50
N VAL A 3 -10.04 -5.09 25.41
CA VAL A 3 -10.06 -6.55 25.60
C VAL A 3 -10.94 -6.84 26.82
N LEU A 4 -11.92 -7.73 26.66
CA LEU A 4 -12.78 -8.19 27.76
C LEU A 4 -12.34 -9.58 28.21
N ASN A 5 -12.51 -9.86 29.50
CA ASN A 5 -12.21 -11.15 30.13
C ASN A 5 -10.74 -11.60 30.01
N THR A 6 -9.83 -10.84 30.63
CA THR A 6 -8.38 -11.15 30.67
C THR A 6 -8.01 -12.36 31.53
N ARG A 7 -8.98 -13.07 32.11
CA ARG A 7 -8.75 -14.22 33.01
C ARG A 7 -8.30 -15.49 32.29
N ASP A 8 -8.60 -15.59 31.00
CA ASP A 8 -8.25 -16.73 30.15
C ASP A 8 -6.94 -16.51 29.36
N TYR A 9 -6.19 -15.43 29.68
CA TYR A 9 -4.91 -15.12 29.06
C TYR A 9 -3.76 -15.62 29.94
N ASP A 10 -2.95 -16.52 29.40
CA ASP A 10 -1.79 -17.08 30.10
C ASP A 10 -0.55 -16.17 30.03
N ASP A 11 -0.57 -15.14 29.18
CA ASP A 11 0.57 -14.24 28.93
C ASP A 11 0.10 -12.78 28.69
N PRO A 12 0.63 -11.80 29.46
CA PRO A 12 0.34 -10.38 29.29
C PRO A 12 0.62 -9.82 27.89
N GLU A 13 1.61 -10.36 27.16
CA GLU A 13 1.92 -9.89 25.80
C GLU A 13 0.76 -10.16 24.83
N ASN A 14 0.04 -11.26 25.03
CA ASN A 14 -1.16 -11.58 24.24
C ASN A 14 -2.29 -10.58 24.49
N ILE A 15 -2.43 -10.06 25.71
CA ILE A 15 -3.45 -9.04 26.04
C ILE A 15 -3.14 -7.73 25.31
N ILE A 16 -1.86 -7.32 25.32
CA ILE A 16 -1.41 -6.08 24.65
C ILE A 16 -1.62 -6.20 23.14
N ARG A 17 -1.21 -7.32 22.53
CA ARG A 17 -1.41 -7.60 21.10
C ARG A 17 -2.88 -7.51 20.70
N ASP A 18 -3.76 -8.11 21.50
CA ASP A 18 -5.19 -8.17 21.20
C ASP A 18 -5.88 -6.80 21.42
N ALA A 19 -5.41 -6.00 22.38
CA ALA A 19 -5.88 -4.62 22.58
C ALA A 19 -5.47 -3.69 21.43
N ASP A 20 -4.25 -3.86 20.91
CA ASP A 20 -3.75 -3.16 19.73
C ASP A 20 -4.53 -3.54 18.48
N ALA A 21 -4.80 -4.83 18.27
CA ALA A 21 -5.65 -5.30 17.18
C ALA A 21 -7.05 -4.65 17.20
N ALA A 22 -7.69 -4.61 18.37
CA ALA A 22 -8.98 -3.95 18.53
C ALA A 22 -8.89 -2.42 18.36
N MET A 23 -7.73 -1.81 18.64
CA MET A 23 -7.49 -0.39 18.36
C MET A 23 -7.38 -0.12 16.86
N TYR A 24 -6.62 -0.93 16.11
CA TYR A 24 -6.47 -0.79 14.67
C TYR A 24 -7.83 -0.82 13.97
N HIS A 25 -8.69 -1.77 14.32
CA HIS A 25 -10.04 -1.84 13.76
C HIS A 25 -10.96 -0.68 14.14
N ALA A 26 -10.77 -0.09 15.32
CA ALA A 26 -11.49 1.12 15.67
C ALA A 26 -11.07 2.29 14.75
N LYS A 27 -9.79 2.39 14.40
CA LYS A 27 -9.26 3.44 13.50
C LYS A 27 -9.77 3.31 12.06
N GLU A 28 -9.85 2.08 11.52
CA GLU A 28 -10.39 1.84 10.18
C GLU A 28 -11.86 2.29 10.02
N ASN A 29 -12.65 2.23 11.10
CA ASN A 29 -14.06 2.61 11.09
C ASN A 29 -14.30 4.10 11.41
N GLY A 30 -13.23 4.89 11.51
CA GLY A 30 -13.27 6.33 11.76
C GLY A 30 -12.86 6.74 13.17
N LYS A 31 -12.74 8.06 13.38
CA LYS A 31 -12.33 8.63 14.67
C LYS A 31 -13.43 8.49 15.72
N ALA A 32 -13.04 8.51 17.00
CA ALA A 32 -13.93 8.48 18.17
C ALA A 32 -14.78 7.21 18.34
N GLN A 33 -14.23 6.04 17.98
CA GLN A 33 -14.86 4.74 18.23
C GLN A 33 -13.99 3.86 19.13
N TYR A 34 -14.64 2.91 19.80
CA TYR A 34 -13.97 1.80 20.47
C TYR A 34 -14.44 0.49 19.87
N LYS A 35 -13.55 -0.50 19.84
CA LYS A 35 -13.88 -1.88 19.46
C LYS A 35 -13.46 -2.81 20.57
N ILE A 36 -14.34 -3.76 20.88
CA ILE A 36 -14.09 -4.87 21.80
C ILE A 36 -13.47 -6.00 20.99
N PHE A 37 -12.38 -6.57 21.49
CA PHE A 37 -11.71 -7.72 20.89
C PHE A 37 -12.59 -8.98 20.91
N ASP A 38 -12.65 -9.69 19.79
CA ASP A 38 -13.34 -10.97 19.63
C ASP A 38 -12.48 -11.92 18.77
N LYS A 39 -12.88 -13.20 18.66
CA LYS A 39 -12.13 -14.20 17.87
C LYS A 39 -12.02 -13.86 16.38
N THR A 40 -12.90 -13.02 15.86
CA THR A 40 -12.85 -12.49 14.48
C THR A 40 -11.74 -11.43 14.37
N LEU A 41 -11.59 -10.58 15.39
CA LEU A 41 -10.50 -9.60 15.50
C LEU A 41 -9.14 -10.27 15.67
N HIS A 42 -9.05 -11.39 16.39
CA HIS A 42 -7.81 -12.18 16.45
C HIS A 42 -7.36 -12.68 15.07
N LYS A 43 -8.28 -13.23 14.27
CA LYS A 43 -7.97 -13.68 12.91
C LYS A 43 -7.53 -12.53 12.01
N LYS A 44 -8.17 -11.36 12.13
CA LYS A 44 -7.78 -10.17 11.36
C LYS A 44 -6.41 -9.64 11.79
N ALA A 45 -6.11 -9.63 13.09
CA ALA A 45 -4.80 -9.26 13.61
C ALA A 45 -3.68 -10.15 13.06
N LEU A 46 -3.92 -11.47 13.05
CA LEU A 46 -2.97 -12.42 12.48
C LEU A 46 -2.78 -12.18 10.98
N HIS A 47 -3.87 -11.94 10.25
CA HIS A 47 -3.80 -11.63 8.82
C HIS A 47 -3.03 -10.33 8.55
N LEU A 48 -3.21 -9.29 9.37
CA LEU A 48 -2.45 -8.04 9.27
C LEU A 48 -0.95 -8.27 9.49
N LEU A 49 -0.58 -9.05 10.51
CA LEU A 49 0.82 -9.41 10.79
C LEU A 49 1.45 -10.22 9.65
N GLU A 50 0.71 -11.17 9.08
CA GLU A 50 1.14 -11.92 7.90
C GLU A 50 1.34 -10.99 6.69
N ARG A 51 0.36 -10.11 6.41
CA ARG A 51 0.45 -9.15 5.31
C ARG A 51 1.60 -8.17 5.48
N GLU A 52 1.84 -7.65 6.69
CA GLU A 52 3.00 -6.80 6.97
C GLU A 52 4.31 -7.56 6.70
N THR A 53 4.41 -8.79 7.22
CA THR A 53 5.60 -9.62 7.04
C THR A 53 5.87 -9.88 5.57
N ASP A 54 4.83 -10.14 4.79
CA ASP A 54 4.95 -10.38 3.35
C ASP A 54 5.25 -9.09 2.58
N LEU A 55 4.67 -7.94 2.96
CA LEU A 55 5.03 -6.63 2.37
C LEU A 55 6.51 -6.29 2.58
N ARG A 56 7.07 -6.56 3.77
CA ARG A 56 8.50 -6.35 4.03
C ARG A 56 9.38 -7.18 3.10
N LYS A 57 8.97 -8.42 2.80
CA LYS A 57 9.68 -9.27 1.83
C LYS A 57 9.49 -8.76 0.40
N ALA A 58 8.27 -8.39 0.04
CA ALA A 58 7.89 -7.94 -1.30
C ALA A 58 8.73 -6.75 -1.78
N VAL A 59 9.03 -5.80 -0.89
CA VAL A 59 9.91 -4.64 -1.18
C VAL A 59 11.29 -5.07 -1.68
N ASN A 60 11.79 -6.24 -1.27
CA ASN A 60 13.12 -6.73 -1.62
C ASN A 60 13.10 -7.86 -2.68
N ARG A 61 11.93 -8.19 -3.23
CA ARG A 61 11.72 -9.37 -4.08
C ARG A 61 11.11 -9.04 -5.44
N ASP A 62 11.09 -7.77 -5.82
CA ASP A 62 10.52 -7.29 -7.07
C ASP A 62 9.07 -7.79 -7.28
N GLU A 63 8.29 -7.86 -6.19
CA GLU A 63 6.91 -8.34 -6.23
C GLU A 63 5.91 -7.21 -6.56
N PHE A 64 6.37 -5.97 -6.67
CA PHE A 64 5.52 -4.83 -7.06
C PHE A 64 5.70 -4.52 -8.55
N GLU A 65 4.59 -4.20 -9.20
CA GLU A 65 4.59 -3.76 -10.60
C GLU A 65 3.63 -2.57 -10.79
N ASN A 66 3.84 -1.82 -11.87
CA ASN A 66 2.90 -0.79 -12.30
C ASN A 66 1.95 -1.34 -13.37
N HIS A 67 0.66 -1.12 -13.16
CA HIS A 67 -0.31 -1.11 -14.26
C HIS A 67 -0.54 0.33 -14.70
N TYR A 68 -0.85 0.54 -15.98
CA TYR A 68 -0.96 1.88 -16.53
C TYR A 68 -2.37 2.14 -17.06
N GLN A 69 -3.02 3.18 -16.53
CA GLN A 69 -4.28 3.65 -17.06
C GLN A 69 -4.04 4.81 -18.02
N PRO A 70 -4.44 4.71 -19.31
CA PRO A 70 -4.27 5.79 -20.27
C PRO A 70 -5.10 7.02 -19.90
N ILE A 71 -4.50 8.19 -20.10
CA ILE A 71 -5.17 9.50 -20.03
C ILE A 71 -5.21 10.05 -21.45
N VAL A 72 -6.39 10.48 -21.89
CA VAL A 72 -6.63 10.98 -23.25
C VAL A 72 -7.18 12.40 -23.21
N ASP A 73 -6.80 13.20 -24.19
CA ASP A 73 -7.43 14.49 -24.44
C ASP A 73 -8.85 14.28 -24.98
N LEU A 74 -9.84 14.98 -24.43
CA LEU A 74 -11.25 14.77 -24.77
C LEU A 74 -11.65 15.37 -26.13
N GLN A 75 -10.92 16.37 -26.63
CA GLN A 75 -11.22 17.02 -27.91
C GLN A 75 -10.62 16.23 -29.07
N THR A 76 -9.37 15.77 -28.93
CA THR A 76 -8.62 15.10 -29.99
C THR A 76 -8.65 13.58 -29.88
N ALA A 77 -9.09 13.03 -28.75
CA ALA A 77 -8.97 11.61 -28.38
C ALA A 77 -7.51 11.10 -28.39
N SER A 78 -6.52 12.00 -28.40
CA SER A 78 -5.11 11.61 -28.41
C SER A 78 -4.65 11.22 -27.01
N LEU A 79 -3.76 10.23 -26.93
CA LEU A 79 -3.07 9.86 -25.70
C LEU A 79 -2.20 11.04 -25.21
N VAL A 80 -2.39 11.44 -23.95
CA VAL A 80 -1.60 12.50 -23.31
C VAL A 80 -0.70 12.00 -22.19
N GLY A 81 -0.95 10.79 -21.69
CA GLY A 81 -0.15 10.22 -20.63
C GLY A 81 -0.80 9.02 -19.97
N PHE A 82 -0.27 8.68 -18.80
CA PHE A 82 -0.72 7.54 -18.02
C PHE A 82 -0.80 7.88 -16.54
N GLU A 83 -1.65 7.15 -15.83
CA GLU A 83 -1.57 7.00 -14.38
C GLU A 83 -0.93 5.65 -14.05
N ALA A 84 0.14 5.67 -13.26
CA ALA A 84 0.79 4.50 -12.72
C ALA A 84 0.02 4.01 -11.47
N LEU A 85 -0.46 2.76 -11.56
CA LEU A 85 -1.26 2.12 -10.55
C LEU A 85 -0.55 0.87 -10.04
N ILE A 86 -0.03 0.95 -8.82
CA ILE A 86 0.68 -0.16 -8.19
C ILE A 86 -0.19 -1.43 -8.10
N ARG A 87 0.45 -2.58 -8.33
CA ARG A 87 -0.06 -3.91 -8.03
C ARG A 87 1.00 -4.69 -7.27
N TRP A 88 0.55 -5.65 -6.47
CA TRP A 88 1.43 -6.58 -5.78
C TRP A 88 1.21 -8.00 -6.31
N ASN A 89 2.20 -8.53 -7.00
CA ASN A 89 2.28 -9.91 -7.46
C ASN A 89 2.72 -10.83 -6.33
N HIS A 90 1.79 -11.21 -5.48
CA HIS A 90 2.09 -12.08 -4.35
C HIS A 90 2.33 -13.52 -4.81
N PRO A 91 3.41 -14.19 -4.36
CA PRO A 91 3.80 -15.51 -4.85
C PRO A 91 2.75 -16.61 -4.62
N GLN A 92 1.95 -16.52 -3.55
CA GLN A 92 0.88 -17.49 -3.25
C GLN A 92 -0.54 -16.99 -3.54
N LEU A 93 -0.79 -15.67 -3.51
CA LEU A 93 -2.14 -15.10 -3.59
C LEU A 93 -2.43 -14.50 -4.97
N GLY A 94 -1.42 -14.41 -5.83
CA GLY A 94 -1.52 -13.76 -7.13
C GLY A 94 -1.59 -12.25 -7.00
N LEU A 95 -2.28 -11.62 -7.94
CA LEU A 95 -2.37 -10.17 -8.05
C LEU A 95 -3.24 -9.58 -6.92
N ILE A 96 -2.62 -8.75 -6.08
CA ILE A 96 -3.28 -8.02 -5.00
C ILE A 96 -3.38 -6.53 -5.36
N TYR A 97 -4.57 -5.97 -5.14
CA TYR A 97 -4.88 -4.57 -5.43
C TYR A 97 -4.53 -3.65 -4.25
N PRO A 98 -4.23 -2.35 -4.51
CA PRO A 98 -3.78 -1.39 -3.51
C PRO A 98 -4.70 -1.26 -2.30
N GLY A 99 -6.02 -1.36 -2.48
CA GLY A 99 -6.99 -1.28 -1.38
C GLY A 99 -6.79 -2.33 -0.28
N SER A 100 -6.07 -3.42 -0.55
CA SER A 100 -5.80 -4.48 0.43
C SER A 100 -4.50 -4.30 1.21
N PHE A 101 -3.59 -3.43 0.79
CA PHE A 101 -2.26 -3.34 1.41
C PHE A 101 -1.75 -1.91 1.67
N ILE A 102 -2.30 -0.88 1.01
CA ILE A 102 -1.80 0.50 1.15
C ILE A 102 -1.90 0.99 2.60
N SER A 103 -3.01 0.73 3.30
CA SER A 103 -3.16 1.15 4.71
C SER A 103 -2.08 0.53 5.61
N ILE A 104 -1.77 -0.75 5.41
CA ILE A 104 -0.72 -1.45 6.17
C ILE A 104 0.65 -0.87 5.84
N ALA A 105 0.93 -0.63 4.56
CA ALA A 105 2.18 -0.05 4.11
C ALA A 105 2.38 1.37 4.67
N GLU A 106 1.31 2.17 4.71
CA GLU A 106 1.35 3.49 5.34
C GLU A 106 1.67 3.35 6.83
N GLU A 107 0.87 2.60 7.58
CA GLU A 107 1.02 2.43 9.02
C GLU A 107 2.41 1.95 9.44
N THR A 108 2.99 1.02 8.70
CA THR A 108 4.30 0.42 8.96
C THR A 108 5.48 1.19 8.36
N GLY A 109 5.22 2.25 7.59
CA GLY A 109 6.22 3.06 6.90
C GLY A 109 6.78 2.44 5.61
N LEU A 110 6.37 1.21 5.27
CA LEU A 110 6.75 0.53 4.03
C LEU A 110 6.25 1.24 2.78
N ILE A 111 5.26 2.13 2.89
CA ILE A 111 4.78 2.92 1.76
C ILE A 111 5.87 3.78 1.14
N ILE A 112 6.87 4.22 1.91
CA ILE A 112 7.97 5.05 1.42
C ILE A 112 8.83 4.28 0.41
N PRO A 113 9.49 3.15 0.78
CA PRO A 113 10.29 2.40 -0.17
C PRO A 113 9.45 1.83 -1.32
N ILE A 114 8.20 1.44 -1.07
CA ILE A 114 7.29 0.99 -2.14
C ILE A 114 7.05 2.12 -3.16
N THR A 115 6.78 3.34 -2.70
CA THR A 115 6.54 4.47 -3.60
C THR A 115 7.79 4.86 -4.39
N GLN A 116 8.98 4.78 -3.77
CA GLN A 116 10.25 5.03 -4.47
C GLN A 116 10.47 4.01 -5.61
N LEU A 117 10.28 2.72 -5.33
CA LEU A 117 10.40 1.64 -6.32
C LEU A 117 9.45 1.85 -7.51
N ILE A 118 8.17 2.07 -7.23
CA ILE A 118 7.17 2.22 -8.31
C ILE A 118 7.35 3.53 -9.09
N ALA A 119 7.83 4.59 -8.45
CA ALA A 119 8.09 5.85 -9.12
C ALA A 119 9.29 5.73 -10.06
N GLN A 120 10.36 5.07 -9.60
CA GLN A 120 11.53 4.78 -10.43
C GLN A 120 11.12 3.96 -11.66
N GLN A 121 10.41 2.85 -11.46
CA GLN A 121 9.96 2.00 -12.57
C GLN A 121 9.03 2.76 -13.54
N ALA A 122 8.13 3.61 -13.03
CA ALA A 122 7.26 4.42 -13.87
C ALA A 122 8.03 5.45 -14.72
N CYS A 123 9.07 6.08 -14.17
CA CYS A 123 9.95 6.97 -14.92
C CYS A 123 10.74 6.22 -15.99
N GLU A 124 11.31 5.06 -15.67
CA GLU A 124 12.02 4.20 -16.63
C GLU A 124 11.11 3.75 -17.77
N ASP A 125 9.88 3.35 -17.46
CA ASP A 125 8.88 2.95 -18.44
C ASP A 125 8.47 4.12 -19.34
N LEU A 126 8.28 5.33 -18.78
CA LEU A 126 8.00 6.54 -19.57
C LEU A 126 9.15 6.87 -20.53
N CYS A 127 10.40 6.87 -20.05
CA CYS A 127 11.56 7.13 -20.89
C CYS A 127 11.64 6.14 -22.05
N ARG A 128 11.48 4.84 -21.78
CA ARG A 128 11.47 3.79 -22.81
C ARG A 128 10.39 4.03 -23.86
N TRP A 129 9.19 4.45 -23.47
CA TRP A 129 8.12 4.73 -24.42
C TRP A 129 8.37 6.00 -25.24
N GLN A 130 8.92 7.05 -24.63
CA GLN A 130 9.29 8.27 -25.37
C GLN A 130 10.35 8.01 -26.44
N GLU A 131 11.37 7.18 -26.12
CA GLU A 131 12.38 6.76 -27.09
C GLU A 131 11.77 5.98 -28.27
N GLN A 132 10.84 5.06 -27.99
CA GLN A 132 10.16 4.27 -29.02
C GLN A 132 9.24 5.11 -29.92
N LEU A 133 8.69 6.20 -29.37
CA LEU A 133 7.77 7.11 -30.05
C LEU A 133 8.47 8.36 -30.61
N GLN A 134 9.80 8.39 -30.61
CA GLN A 134 10.64 9.47 -31.18
C GLN A 134 10.23 10.88 -30.71
N ASP A 135 9.81 11.02 -29.44
CA ASP A 135 9.34 12.29 -28.85
C ASP A 135 8.15 12.97 -29.56
N GLU A 136 7.44 12.27 -30.46
CA GLU A 136 6.27 12.83 -31.16
C GLU A 136 5.11 13.15 -30.20
N LEU A 137 5.06 12.43 -29.07
CA LEU A 137 4.06 12.61 -28.03
C LEU A 137 4.75 13.04 -26.73
N LYS A 138 4.39 14.24 -26.25
CA LYS A 138 4.76 14.72 -24.90
C LYS A 138 3.90 13.99 -23.86
N LEU A 139 4.23 12.73 -23.62
CA LEU A 139 3.52 11.89 -22.65
C LEU A 139 3.84 12.33 -21.22
N THR A 140 2.83 12.32 -20.38
CA THR A 140 2.95 12.56 -18.94
C THR A 140 2.79 11.25 -18.15
N MET A 141 3.48 11.15 -17.02
CA MET A 141 3.32 10.06 -16.07
C MET A 141 2.81 10.62 -14.74
N ASN A 142 1.66 10.12 -14.28
CA ASN A 142 1.06 10.49 -13.01
C ASN A 142 1.31 9.36 -12.01
N ILE A 143 1.91 9.70 -10.87
CA ILE A 143 2.26 8.75 -9.81
C ILE A 143 1.57 9.20 -8.53
N ASN A 144 0.90 8.26 -7.86
CA ASN A 144 0.21 8.52 -6.61
C ASN A 144 1.20 8.50 -5.43
N LEU A 145 1.10 9.51 -4.56
CA LEU A 145 1.98 9.68 -3.40
C LEU A 145 1.16 9.67 -2.10
N SER A 146 1.54 8.83 -1.15
CA SER A 146 0.92 8.84 0.18
C SER A 146 1.29 10.11 0.96
N SER A 147 0.39 10.56 1.84
CA SER A 147 0.69 11.70 2.72
C SER A 147 1.91 11.45 3.61
N LYS A 148 2.16 10.19 4.00
CA LYS A 148 3.34 9.84 4.78
C LYS A 148 4.64 10.03 4.01
N HIS A 149 4.69 9.59 2.75
CA HIS A 149 5.88 9.79 1.93
C HIS A 149 6.06 11.27 1.56
N PHE A 150 4.97 11.99 1.26
CA PHE A 150 5.04 13.43 1.00
C PHE A 150 5.65 14.24 2.15
N MET A 151 5.38 13.82 3.39
CA MET A 151 5.95 14.44 4.60
C MET A 151 7.34 13.90 4.97
N SER A 152 7.85 12.90 4.25
CA SER A 152 9.16 12.33 4.53
C SER A 152 10.27 13.30 4.13
N PRO A 153 11.30 13.53 4.98
CA PRO A 153 12.48 14.30 4.58
C PRO A 153 13.20 13.72 3.36
N THR A 154 13.08 12.40 3.15
CA THR A 154 13.74 11.66 2.07
C THR A 154 12.98 11.67 0.75
N LEU A 155 11.93 12.50 0.61
CA LEU A 155 11.12 12.52 -0.62
C LEU A 155 11.94 12.93 -1.85
N LEU A 156 12.94 13.79 -1.65
CA LEU A 156 13.79 14.33 -2.73
C LEU A 156 15.11 13.57 -2.90
N ASP A 157 15.37 12.57 -2.05
CA ASP A 157 16.55 11.71 -2.13
C ASP A 157 16.34 10.61 -3.19
#